data_AF-A0AAW6RIB9-F1
#
_entry.id   AF-A0AAW6RIB9-F1
#
_cell.length_a   1.000
_cell.length_b   1.000
_cell.length_c   1.000
_cell.angle_alpha   90.00
_cell.angle_beta   90.00
_cell.angle_gamma   90.00
#
_symmetry.space_group_name_H-M   'P 1'
#
loop_
_entity.id
_entity.type
_entity.pdbx_description
1 polymer ?
#
loop_
_entity_poly.entity_id
_entity_poly.type
_entity_poly.pdbx_seq_one_letter_code
_entity_poly.pdbx_strand_id
1 'polypeptide(L)'
;MNTRKFFVTGIAKTVSLALNFALWLAIFMALAWGIRHRPAQQYAEGNEISPLFAVAVRNTQGEIQAQPLNQWKSSETLVREDTVLRDREGIYLQLTRLPSDTFELFYANNRLDTNAFMTARYRIAADNKVIPVSFKVWSVGHGFLAFLLSFPMFLLVKRLVLRRRLGREKQPAPQNSP
;
A
#
# COMPACT_ATOMS: atom_id res chain seq x y z
N MET A 1 -36.02 30.37 -22.64
CA MET A 1 -35.74 29.05 -22.01
C MET A 1 -36.22 29.12 -20.57
N ASN A 2 -37.16 28.28 -20.13
CA ASN A 2 -37.76 28.41 -18.79
C ASN A 2 -36.72 28.25 -17.68
N THR A 3 -36.58 29.27 -16.83
CA THR A 3 -35.63 29.34 -15.70
C THR A 3 -35.71 28.10 -14.81
N ARG A 4 -36.93 27.59 -14.57
CA ARG A 4 -37.19 26.35 -13.82
C ARG A 4 -36.56 25.10 -14.47
N LYS A 5 -36.54 24.99 -15.80
CA LYS A 5 -35.88 23.88 -16.52
C LYS A 5 -34.36 24.01 -16.44
N PHE A 6 -33.81 25.22 -16.45
CA PHE A 6 -32.37 25.46 -16.29
C PHE A 6 -31.88 25.06 -14.89
N PHE A 7 -32.59 25.46 -13.83
CA PHE A 7 -32.27 25.07 -12.46
C PHE A 7 -32.37 23.56 -12.23
N VAL A 8 -33.45 22.91 -12.67
CA VAL A 8 -33.62 21.45 -12.50
C VAL A 8 -32.57 20.67 -13.28
N THR A 9 -32.25 21.09 -14.52
CA THR A 9 -31.20 20.45 -15.33
C THR A 9 -29.81 20.68 -14.72
N GLY A 10 -29.56 21.87 -14.17
CA GLY A 10 -28.32 22.20 -13.46
C GLY A 10 -28.12 21.31 -12.24
N ILE A 11 -29.12 21.21 -11.37
CA ILE A 11 -29.08 20.34 -10.17
C ILE A 11 -28.87 18.88 -10.58
N ALA A 12 -29.62 18.37 -11.56
CA ALA A 12 -29.47 17.00 -12.02
C ALA A 12 -28.06 16.70 -12.57
N LYS A 13 -27.46 17.66 -13.32
CA LYS A 13 -26.08 17.54 -13.81
C LYS A 13 -25.07 17.55 -12.67
N THR A 14 -25.24 18.42 -11.68
CA THR A 14 -24.35 18.49 -10.50
C THR A 14 -24.44 17.23 -9.66
N VAL A 15 -25.64 16.72 -9.40
CA VAL A 15 -25.85 15.46 -8.65
C VAL A 15 -25.23 14.28 -9.41
N SER A 16 -25.43 14.21 -10.72
CA SER A 16 -24.80 13.19 -11.57
C SER A 16 -23.27 13.29 -11.52
N LEU A 17 -22.70 14.49 -11.62
CA LEU A 17 -21.26 14.70 -11.53
C LEU A 17 -20.73 14.25 -10.15
N ALA A 18 -21.39 14.64 -9.07
CA ALA A 18 -21.03 14.26 -7.71
C ALA A 18 -21.08 12.73 -7.51
N LEU A 19 -22.10 12.05 -8.04
CA LEU A 19 -22.21 10.58 -8.01
C LEU A 19 -21.07 9.90 -8.78
N ASN A 20 -20.74 10.39 -9.98
CA ASN A 20 -19.62 9.84 -10.76
C ASN A 20 -18.28 10.05 -10.02
N PHE A 21 -18.09 11.22 -9.41
CA PHE A 21 -16.90 11.52 -8.62
C PHE A 21 -16.80 10.63 -7.38
N ALA A 22 -17.89 10.46 -6.63
CA ALA A 22 -17.93 9.60 -5.45
C ALA A 22 -17.64 8.13 -5.80
N LEU A 23 -18.20 7.63 -6.91
CA LEU A 23 -17.93 6.27 -7.39
C LEU A 23 -16.45 6.09 -7.79
N TRP A 24 -15.88 7.05 -8.51
CA TRP A 24 -14.46 7.01 -8.87
C TRP A 24 -13.57 7.06 -7.62
N LEU A 25 -13.87 7.92 -6.66
CA LEU A 25 -13.14 8.00 -5.40
C LEU A 25 -13.22 6.68 -4.61
N ALA A 26 -14.37 6.03 -4.57
CA ALA A 26 -14.52 4.73 -3.91
C ALA A 26 -13.64 3.65 -4.57
N ILE A 27 -13.56 3.63 -5.90
CA ILE A 27 -12.68 2.72 -6.65
C ILE A 27 -11.22 3.00 -6.34
N PHE A 28 -10.82 4.28 -6.33
CA PHE A 28 -9.46 4.67 -5.95
C PHE A 28 -9.11 4.21 -4.54
N MET A 29 -9.98 4.46 -3.56
CA MET A 29 -9.77 4.03 -2.17
C MET A 29 -9.68 2.51 -2.04
N ALA A 30 -10.51 1.76 -2.77
CA ALA A 30 -10.46 0.30 -2.79
C ALA A 30 -9.14 -0.24 -3.38
N LEU A 31 -8.63 0.39 -4.45
CA LEU A 31 -7.33 0.03 -5.05
C LEU A 31 -6.18 0.35 -4.10
N ALA A 32 -6.15 1.56 -3.53
CA ALA A 32 -5.13 1.96 -2.57
C ALA A 32 -5.13 1.04 -1.35
N TRP A 33 -6.32 0.69 -0.83
CA TRP A 33 -6.49 -0.27 0.25
C TRP A 33 -5.95 -1.66 -0.13
N GLY A 34 -6.31 -2.17 -1.30
CA GLY A 34 -5.88 -3.49 -1.77
C GLY A 34 -4.36 -3.58 -1.96
N ILE A 35 -3.73 -2.53 -2.49
CA ILE A 35 -2.26 -2.47 -2.62
C ILE A 35 -1.60 -2.42 -1.24
N ARG A 36 -2.13 -1.61 -0.31
CA ARG A 36 -1.62 -1.51 1.06
C ARG A 36 -1.69 -2.83 1.82
N HIS A 37 -2.76 -3.61 1.61
CA HIS A 37 -2.99 -4.88 2.31
C HIS A 37 -2.39 -6.10 1.61
N ARG A 38 -1.62 -5.91 0.54
CA ARG A 38 -0.88 -7.04 -0.04
C ARG A 38 0.04 -7.66 1.01
N PRO A 39 0.14 -9.01 1.02
CA PRO A 39 1.05 -9.70 1.92
C PRO A 39 2.48 -9.24 1.65
N ALA A 40 3.32 -9.26 2.70
CA ALA A 40 4.75 -9.03 2.53
C ALA A 40 5.31 -10.06 1.55
N GLN A 41 6.21 -9.62 0.66
CA GLN A 41 6.91 -10.53 -0.23
C GLN A 41 7.78 -11.45 0.62
N GLN A 42 7.56 -12.76 0.53
CA GLN A 42 8.38 -13.75 1.21
C GLN A 42 9.68 -13.97 0.45
N TYR A 43 10.79 -14.06 1.17
CA TYR A 43 12.06 -14.46 0.61
C TYR A 43 12.26 -15.95 0.86
N ALA A 44 12.49 -16.70 -0.22
CA ALA A 44 13.02 -18.05 -0.14
C ALA A 44 14.55 -18.00 -0.17
N GLU A 45 15.17 -19.06 0.32
CA GLU A 45 16.62 -19.23 0.29
C GLU A 45 17.12 -19.21 -1.16
N GLY A 46 18.07 -18.33 -1.47
CA GLY A 46 18.60 -18.14 -2.83
C GLY A 46 17.90 -17.08 -3.69
N ASN A 47 16.83 -16.44 -3.20
CA ASN A 47 16.21 -15.31 -3.91
C ASN A 47 17.11 -14.07 -3.87
N GLU A 48 17.09 -13.29 -4.95
CA GLU A 48 17.71 -11.96 -4.95
C GLU A 48 17.06 -11.07 -3.89
N ILE A 49 17.88 -10.57 -2.97
CA ILE A 49 17.44 -9.70 -1.89
C ILE A 49 17.22 -8.30 -2.45
N SER A 50 16.10 -7.66 -2.09
CA SER A 50 15.85 -6.28 -2.51
C SER A 50 16.94 -5.36 -1.95
N PRO A 51 17.46 -4.39 -2.75
CA PRO A 51 18.39 -3.38 -2.25
C PRO A 51 17.76 -2.47 -1.18
N LEU A 52 16.43 -2.46 -1.07
CA LEU A 52 15.70 -1.74 -0.02
C LEU A 52 15.57 -2.55 1.27
N PHE A 53 15.99 -3.82 1.28
CA PHE A 53 16.00 -4.63 2.48
C PHE A 53 17.01 -4.07 3.47
N ALA A 54 16.55 -3.73 4.67
CA ALA A 54 17.35 -3.10 5.70
C ALA A 54 17.29 -3.91 6.99
N VAL A 55 18.36 -3.78 7.76
CA VAL A 55 18.57 -4.41 9.05
C VAL A 55 18.87 -3.36 10.10
N ALA A 56 18.46 -3.60 11.34
CA ALA A 56 18.82 -2.73 12.44
C ALA A 56 20.25 -3.02 12.88
N VAL A 57 21.10 -2.00 12.76
CA VAL A 57 22.51 -2.09 13.15
C VAL A 57 22.84 -0.98 14.13
N ARG A 58 23.78 -1.28 15.02
CA ARG A 58 24.43 -0.33 15.90
C ARG A 58 25.74 0.09 15.26
N ASN A 59 25.88 1.39 14.99
CA ASN A 59 27.09 1.95 14.42
C ASN A 59 28.23 1.99 15.46
N THR A 60 29.43 2.40 15.03
CA THR A 60 30.61 2.50 15.89
C THR A 60 30.48 3.55 17.01
N GLN A 61 29.56 4.51 16.84
CA GLN A 61 29.21 5.53 17.83
C GLN A 61 28.15 5.05 18.84
N GLY A 62 27.65 3.82 18.66
CA GLY A 62 26.63 3.23 19.52
C GLY A 62 25.18 3.58 19.16
N GLU A 63 24.96 4.35 18.10
CA GLU A 63 23.63 4.73 17.61
C GLU A 63 23.02 3.61 16.77
N ILE A 64 21.71 3.41 16.91
CA ILE A 64 20.98 2.37 16.19
C ILE A 64 20.31 3.01 14.96
N GLN A 65 20.51 2.40 13.80
CA GLN A 65 19.94 2.86 12.54
C GLN A 65 19.49 1.68 11.68
N ALA A 66 18.56 1.93 10.76
CA ALA A 66 18.20 0.98 9.72
C ALA A 66 19.20 1.11 8.56
N GLN A 67 20.01 0.08 8.35
CA GLN A 67 21.02 0.06 7.29
C GLN A 67 20.58 -0.94 6.20
N PRO A 68 20.55 -0.55 4.91
CA PRO A 68 20.35 -1.48 3.81
C PRO A 68 21.37 -2.62 3.88
N LEU A 69 20.92 -3.87 3.74
CA LEU A 69 21.76 -5.06 3.91
C LEU A 69 22.94 -5.08 2.93
N ASN A 70 22.75 -4.55 1.72
CA ASN A 70 23.81 -4.40 0.70
C ASN A 70 24.87 -3.33 1.05
N GLN A 71 24.58 -2.46 2.01
CA GLN A 71 25.47 -1.40 2.49
C GLN A 71 25.95 -1.63 3.92
N TRP A 72 25.54 -2.74 4.55
CA TRP A 72 25.95 -3.11 5.89
C TRP A 72 27.46 -3.34 5.96
N LYS A 73 28.11 -2.72 6.93
CA LYS A 73 29.56 -2.85 7.15
C LYS A 73 29.83 -3.85 8.26
N SER A 74 30.90 -4.63 8.14
CA SER A 74 31.32 -5.59 9.17
C SER A 74 31.68 -4.94 10.52
N SER A 75 31.99 -3.64 10.53
CA SER A 75 32.23 -2.86 11.76
C SER A 75 30.95 -2.55 12.55
N GLU A 76 29.77 -2.70 11.94
CA GLU A 76 28.48 -2.41 12.54
C GLU A 76 27.90 -3.69 13.16
N THR A 77 27.33 -3.57 14.36
CA THR A 77 26.81 -4.73 15.10
C THR A 77 25.31 -4.88 14.90
N LEU A 78 24.82 -6.07 14.60
CA LEU A 78 23.38 -6.33 14.48
C LEU A 78 22.68 -6.14 15.83
N VAL A 79 21.59 -5.39 15.83
CA VAL A 79 20.76 -5.21 17.03
C VAL A 79 19.87 -6.45 17.20
N ARG A 80 19.88 -7.03 18.40
CA ARG A 80 19.14 -8.25 18.76
C ARG A 80 18.10 -8.02 19.87
N GLU A 81 17.95 -6.78 20.31
CA GLU A 81 17.10 -6.37 21.41
C GLU A 81 15.93 -5.52 20.92
N ASP A 82 14.79 -5.61 21.59
CA ASP A 82 13.62 -4.80 21.28
C ASP A 82 13.97 -3.32 21.43
N THR A 83 13.83 -2.58 20.33
CA THR A 83 14.25 -1.19 20.28
C THR A 83 13.18 -0.35 19.61
N VAL A 84 12.84 0.79 20.21
CA VAL A 84 11.99 1.81 19.60
C VAL A 84 12.76 3.12 19.61
N LEU A 85 13.00 3.66 18.41
CA LEU A 85 13.60 4.97 18.21
C LEU A 85 12.61 5.84 17.47
N ARG A 86 12.42 7.03 18.03
CA ARG A 86 11.65 8.08 17.42
C ARG A 86 12.53 9.31 17.37
N ASP A 87 12.98 9.63 16.18
CA ASP A 87 13.81 10.80 15.97
C ASP A 87 12.95 12.07 15.92
N ARG A 88 13.53 13.22 16.27
CA ARG A 88 12.86 14.53 16.21
C ARG A 88 12.50 14.89 14.78
N GLU A 89 13.25 14.34 13.83
CA GLU A 89 13.12 14.44 12.39
C GLU A 89 11.95 13.63 11.82
N GLY A 90 11.20 12.90 12.67
CA GLY A 90 10.04 12.11 12.24
C GLY A 90 10.42 10.75 11.64
N ILE A 91 11.65 10.29 11.87
CA ILE A 91 12.06 8.91 11.58
C ILE A 91 11.59 8.04 12.74
N TYR A 92 10.85 6.99 12.42
CA TYR A 92 10.39 6.00 13.38
C TYR A 92 10.99 4.65 13.02
N LEU A 93 11.77 4.08 13.94
CA LEU A 93 12.36 2.77 13.82
C LEU A 93 11.89 1.95 15.01
N GLN A 94 11.26 0.82 14.74
CA GLN A 94 10.87 -0.14 15.75
C GLN A 94 11.40 -1.52 15.35
N LEU A 95 12.27 -2.08 16.18
CA LEU A 95 12.74 -3.44 16.08
C LEU A 95 12.03 -4.27 17.14
N THR A 96 11.30 -5.30 16.70
CA THR A 96 10.59 -6.25 17.57
C THR A 96 11.14 -7.65 17.35
N ARG A 97 11.58 -8.30 18.41
CA ARG A 97 12.00 -9.69 18.40
C ARG A 97 10.77 -10.59 18.39
N LEU A 98 10.71 -11.46 17.39
CA LEU A 98 9.74 -12.51 17.23
C LEU A 98 10.34 -13.85 17.71
N PRO A 99 9.50 -14.88 17.97
CA PRO A 99 9.98 -16.22 18.28
C PRO A 99 10.93 -16.77 17.19
N SER A 100 11.81 -17.69 17.57
CA SER A 100 12.76 -18.37 16.66
C SER A 100 13.86 -17.46 16.07
N ASP A 101 14.41 -16.54 16.87
CA ASP A 101 15.45 -15.57 16.48
C ASP A 101 15.11 -14.76 15.21
N THR A 102 13.81 -14.54 15.03
CA THR A 102 13.28 -13.69 13.98
C THR A 102 13.12 -12.29 14.52
N PHE A 103 13.36 -11.29 13.68
CA PHE A 103 13.29 -9.88 14.01
C PHE A 103 12.43 -9.19 12.98
N GLU A 104 11.52 -8.34 13.45
CA GLU A 104 10.71 -7.47 12.63
C GLU A 104 11.19 -6.03 12.81
N LEU A 105 11.75 -5.49 11.74
CA LEU A 105 12.14 -4.10 11.64
C LEU A 105 11.05 -3.32 10.91
N PHE A 106 10.40 -2.42 11.63
CA PHE A 106 9.53 -1.39 11.08
C PHE A 106 10.31 -0.08 10.98
N TYR A 107 10.38 0.49 9.80
CA TYR A 107 11.06 1.75 9.52
C TYR A 107 10.13 2.67 8.73
N ALA A 108 9.84 3.85 9.28
CA ALA A 108 9.06 4.88 8.63
C ALA A 108 9.82 6.20 8.65
N ASN A 109 9.81 6.93 7.53
CA ASN A 109 10.52 8.20 7.41
C ASN A 109 9.58 9.30 6.91
N ASN A 110 9.06 10.10 7.85
CA ASN A 110 8.11 11.16 7.54
C ASN A 110 8.69 12.34 6.75
N ARG A 111 10.03 12.47 6.60
CA ARG A 111 10.66 13.57 5.87
C ARG A 111 10.57 13.43 4.35
N LEU A 112 10.63 12.20 3.85
CA LEU A 112 10.64 11.93 2.41
C LEU A 112 9.25 11.56 1.90
N ASP A 113 8.47 10.85 2.72
CA ASP A 113 7.14 10.42 2.35
C ASP A 113 6.34 10.14 3.64
N THR A 114 5.37 11.02 3.94
CA THR A 114 4.59 11.03 5.19
C THR A 114 3.81 9.74 5.44
N ASN A 115 3.71 8.87 4.44
CA ASN A 115 3.06 7.58 4.57
C ASN A 115 3.98 6.41 4.19
N ALA A 116 5.23 6.63 3.77
CA ALA A 116 6.14 5.53 3.46
C ALA A 116 6.59 4.82 4.73
N PHE A 117 6.34 3.52 4.76
CA PHE A 117 6.87 2.64 5.77
C PHE A 117 7.36 1.36 5.12
N MET A 118 8.38 0.82 5.73
CA MET A 118 9.03 -0.43 5.37
C MET A 118 8.91 -1.36 6.57
N THR A 119 8.62 -2.62 6.29
CA THR A 119 8.66 -3.70 7.25
C THR A 119 9.54 -4.80 6.68
N ALA A 120 10.68 -5.06 7.33
CA ALA A 120 11.53 -6.20 7.04
C ALA A 120 11.41 -7.21 8.18
N ARG A 121 11.28 -8.48 7.83
CA ARG A 121 11.51 -9.59 8.75
C ARG A 121 12.72 -10.37 8.31
N TYR A 122 13.62 -10.63 9.24
CA TYR A 122 14.80 -11.44 9.03
C TYR A 122 15.08 -12.29 10.26
N ARG A 123 15.78 -13.41 10.06
CA ARG A 123 16.34 -14.22 11.12
C ARG A 123 17.84 -13.93 11.21
N ILE A 124 18.38 -13.86 12.42
CA ILE A 124 19.83 -13.77 12.61
C ILE A 124 20.33 -15.14 13.06
N ALA A 125 21.13 -15.80 12.23
CA ALA A 125 21.73 -17.08 12.54
C ALA A 125 22.83 -16.97 13.62
N ALA A 126 23.24 -18.12 14.16
CA ALA A 126 24.28 -18.20 15.19
C ALA A 126 25.64 -17.68 14.71
N ASP A 127 25.89 -17.71 13.40
CA ASP A 127 27.08 -17.19 12.73
C ASP A 127 26.96 -15.70 12.35
N ASN A 128 26.03 -14.96 12.95
CA ASN A 128 25.71 -13.57 12.65
C ASN A 128 25.25 -13.30 11.21
N LYS A 129 24.86 -14.34 10.44
CA LYS A 129 24.28 -14.13 9.12
C LYS A 129 22.82 -13.72 9.20
N VAL A 130 22.44 -12.77 8.36
CA VAL A 130 21.07 -12.31 8.19
C VAL A 130 20.39 -13.17 7.12
N ILE A 131 19.30 -13.82 7.49
CA ILE A 131 18.45 -14.60 6.60
C ILE A 131 17.15 -13.82 6.39
N PRO A 132 16.92 -13.23 5.21
CA PRO A 132 15.70 -12.49 4.93
C PRO A 132 14.50 -13.45 4.93
N VAL A 133 13.40 -13.06 5.59
CA VAL A 133 12.17 -13.87 5.69
C VAL A 133 11.04 -13.22 4.90
N SER A 134 10.80 -11.92 5.14
CA SER A 134 9.79 -11.19 4.40
C SER A 134 10.11 -9.71 4.31
N PHE A 135 9.65 -9.07 3.25
CA PHE A 135 9.82 -7.63 3.07
C PHE A 135 8.57 -7.00 2.50
N LYS A 136 8.23 -5.84 3.05
CA LYS A 136 7.13 -5.02 2.60
C LYS A 136 7.57 -3.59 2.61
N VAL A 137 7.43 -2.92 1.47
CA VAL A 137 7.59 -1.48 1.37
C VAL A 137 6.28 -0.90 0.89
N TRP A 138 5.86 0.18 1.53
CA TRP A 138 4.78 1.00 1.05
C TRP A 138 5.35 2.40 0.81
N SER A 139 4.95 3.02 -0.29
CA SER A 139 5.30 4.39 -0.64
C SER A 139 4.12 5.06 -1.34
N VAL A 140 4.11 6.40 -1.37
CA VAL A 140 3.15 7.21 -2.13
C VAL A 140 3.14 6.83 -3.61
N GLY A 141 4.25 6.31 -4.16
CA GLY A 141 4.27 5.75 -5.53
C GLY A 141 3.22 4.66 -5.74
N HIS A 142 2.92 3.85 -4.73
CA HIS A 142 1.85 2.85 -4.78
C HIS A 142 0.45 3.50 -4.78
N GLY A 143 0.28 4.59 -4.03
CA GLY A 143 -0.93 5.41 -4.07
C GLY A 143 -1.13 6.09 -5.42
N PHE A 144 -0.06 6.60 -6.02
CA PHE A 144 -0.08 7.20 -7.35
C PHE A 144 -0.42 6.16 -8.43
N LEU A 145 0.10 4.93 -8.33
CA LEU A 145 -0.29 3.84 -9.22
C LEU A 145 -1.79 3.50 -9.07
N ALA A 146 -2.32 3.44 -7.84
CA ALA A 146 -3.75 3.28 -7.61
C ALA A 146 -4.57 4.40 -8.25
N PHE A 147 -4.08 5.64 -8.19
CA PHE A 147 -4.71 6.79 -8.83
C PHE A 147 -4.75 6.63 -10.35
N LEU A 148 -3.62 6.29 -10.98
CA LEU A 148 -3.56 6.06 -12.44
C LEU A 148 -4.50 4.93 -12.88
N LEU A 149 -4.58 3.84 -12.11
CA LEU A 149 -5.45 2.70 -12.41
C LEU A 149 -6.93 2.93 -12.09
N SER A 150 -7.25 3.90 -11.23
CA SER A 150 -8.63 4.17 -10.80
C SER A 150 -9.52 4.66 -11.96
N PHE A 151 -8.97 5.49 -12.86
CA PHE A 151 -9.71 6.05 -13.99
C PHE A 151 -10.14 5.00 -15.03
N PRO A 152 -9.25 4.15 -15.58
CA PRO A 152 -9.68 3.08 -16.50
C PRO A 152 -10.62 2.09 -15.82
N MET A 153 -10.41 1.79 -14.54
CA MET A 153 -11.30 0.89 -13.79
C MET A 153 -12.71 1.49 -13.63
N PHE A 154 -12.81 2.79 -13.35
CA PHE A 154 -14.07 3.51 -13.30
C PHE A 154 -14.83 3.45 -14.64
N LEU A 155 -14.13 3.65 -15.76
CA LEU A 155 -14.74 3.53 -17.09
C LEU A 155 -15.28 2.12 -17.35
N LEU A 156 -14.54 1.08 -16.94
CA LEU A 156 -14.97 -0.32 -17.06
C LEU A 156 -16.21 -0.62 -16.21
N VAL A 157 -16.24 -0.18 -14.94
CA VAL A 157 -17.39 -0.35 -14.04
C VAL A 157 -18.62 0.35 -14.63
N LYS A 158 -18.47 1.59 -15.09
CA LYS A 158 -19.55 2.36 -15.72
C LYS A 158 -20.07 1.65 -16.97
N ARG A 159 -19.19 1.13 -17.83
CA ARG A 159 -19.55 0.36 -19.03
C ARG A 159 -20.31 -0.93 -18.66
N LEU A 160 -19.90 -1.63 -17.61
CA LEU A 160 -20.55 -2.85 -17.14
C LEU A 160 -21.96 -2.57 -16.62
N VAL A 161 -22.13 -1.52 -15.82
CA VAL A 161 -23.44 -1.07 -15.31
C VAL A 161 -24.37 -0.69 -16.46
N LEU A 162 -23.85 0.04 -17.47
CA LEU A 162 -24.63 0.41 -18.64
C LEU A 162 -25.08 -0.82 -19.45
N ARG A 163 -24.17 -1.80 -19.66
CA ARG A 163 -24.52 -3.08 -20.31
C ARG A 163 -25.58 -3.86 -19.54
N ARG A 164 -25.49 -3.91 -18.20
CA ARG A 164 -26.52 -4.57 -17.37
C ARG A 164 -27.88 -3.88 -17.46
N ARG A 165 -27.90 -2.54 -17.53
CA ARG A 165 -29.15 -1.77 -17.70
C ARG A 165 -29.79 -2.03 -19.07
N LEU A 166 -29.01 -1.99 -20.16
CA LEU A 166 -29.51 -2.31 -21.50
C LEU A 166 -29.94 -3.78 -21.66
N GLY A 167 -29.26 -4.73 -21.00
CA GLY A 167 -29.65 -6.14 -21.00
C GLY A 167 -30.95 -6.41 -20.25
N ARG A 168 -31.24 -5.63 -19.20
CA ARG A 168 -32.48 -5.72 -18.40
C ARG A 168 -33.69 -5.09 -19.10
N GLU A 169 -33.46 -4.15 -20.01
CA GLU A 169 -34.50 -3.53 -20.83
C GLU A 169 -35.04 -4.46 -21.93
N LYS A 170 -34.35 -5.58 -22.20
CA LYS A 170 -34.72 -6.57 -23.23
C LYS A 170 -35.48 -7.80 -22.72
N GLN A 171 -35.87 -7.87 -21.45
CA GLN A 171 -36.79 -8.95 -21.00
C GLN A 171 -38.21 -8.60 -21.45
N PRO A 172 -38.81 -9.35 -22.40
CA PRO A 172 -40.23 -9.17 -22.70
C PRO A 172 -41.03 -9.63 -21.49
N ALA A 173 -42.12 -8.92 -21.18
CA ALA A 173 -43.11 -9.39 -20.21
C ALA A 173 -43.57 -10.81 -20.60
N PRO A 174 -43.79 -11.73 -19.63
CA PRO A 174 -44.34 -13.03 -19.96
C PRO A 174 -45.69 -12.82 -20.65
N GLN A 175 -45.81 -13.27 -21.89
CA GLN A 175 -47.08 -13.32 -22.59
C GLN A 175 -47.97 -14.31 -21.84
N ASN A 176 -48.92 -13.79 -21.07
CA ASN A 176 -50.05 -14.58 -20.60
C ASN A 176 -50.82 -15.04 -21.84
N SER A 177 -50.79 -16.34 -22.13
CA SER A 177 -51.63 -16.94 -23.16
C SER A 177 -53.00 -17.28 -22.52
N PRO A 178 -54.11 -17.01 -23.21
CA PRO A 178 -55.47 -17.31 -22.74
C PRO A 178 -55.76 -18.81 -22.68
#